data_AF-A0A9X5X6P8-F1
#
_entry.id   AF-A0A9X5X6P8-F1
#
_cell.length_a   1.000
_cell.length_b   1.000
_cell.length_c   1.000
_cell.angle_alpha   90.00
_cell.angle_beta   90.00
_cell.angle_gamma   90.00
#
_symmetry.space_group_name_H-M   'P 1'
#
loop_
_entity.id
_entity.type
_entity.pdbx_description
1 polymer ?
#
loop_
_entity_poly.entity_id
_entity_poly.type
_entity_poly.pdbx_seq_one_letter_code
_entity_poly.pdbx_strand_id
1 'polypeptide(L)'
;MRRIVSDEVAAFSAAQRAAHITPTVVALRTMAADLVASEIARLDGRLPDLDDKERGEITQTVRRVVDKLLHAPTVRVKQLAAEPGGAGYADALRTLFDLDPETVASVSRAENNNENAKNRGRA
;
A
#
# COMPACT_ATOMS: atom_id res chain seq x y z
N MET A 1 21.39 4.21 -31.54
CA MET A 1 21.16 5.25 -30.50
C MET A 1 19.68 5.46 -30.16
N ARG A 2 18.80 5.80 -31.12
CA ARG A 2 17.36 6.13 -30.83
C ARG A 2 16.57 5.02 -30.12
N ARG A 3 16.82 3.74 -30.42
CA ARG A 3 16.12 2.61 -29.78
C ARG A 3 16.39 2.51 -28.27
N ILE A 4 17.66 2.61 -27.86
CA ILE A 4 18.05 2.57 -26.43
C ILE A 4 17.41 3.73 -25.65
N VAL A 5 17.40 4.94 -26.24
CA VAL A 5 16.75 6.11 -25.61
C VAL A 5 15.23 5.91 -25.51
N SER A 6 14.59 5.37 -26.55
CA SER A 6 13.16 5.08 -26.53
C SER A 6 12.79 4.01 -25.48
N ASP A 7 13.60 2.96 -25.37
CA ASP A 7 13.42 1.88 -24.39
C ASP A 7 13.57 2.43 -22.96
N GLU A 8 14.57 3.29 -22.72
CA GLU A 8 14.80 3.94 -21.42
C GLU A 8 13.66 4.90 -21.04
N VAL A 9 13.19 5.72 -21.97
CA VAL A 9 12.05 6.63 -21.73
C VAL A 9 10.77 5.85 -21.42
N ALA A 10 10.54 4.72 -22.09
CA ALA A 10 9.40 3.85 -21.81
C ALA A 10 9.50 3.21 -20.41
N ALA A 11 10.68 2.70 -20.03
CA ALA A 11 10.94 2.14 -18.72
C ALA A 11 10.78 3.18 -17.59
N PHE A 12 11.33 4.38 -17.79
CA PHE A 12 11.17 5.49 -16.85
C PHE A 12 9.71 5.89 -16.68
N SER A 13 8.96 6.00 -17.78
CA SER A 13 7.54 6.34 -17.74
C SER A 13 6.71 5.27 -17.03
N ALA A 14 7.04 3.99 -17.20
CA ALA A 14 6.42 2.88 -16.48
C ALA A 14 6.73 2.94 -14.97
N ALA A 15 7.99 3.21 -14.61
CA ALA A 15 8.40 3.38 -13.22
C ALA A 15 7.68 4.55 -12.55
N GLN A 16 7.52 5.69 -13.24
CA GLN A 16 6.79 6.84 -12.73
C GLN A 16 5.30 6.53 -12.49
N ARG A 17 4.63 5.83 -13.41
CA ARG A 17 3.24 5.37 -13.19
C ARG A 17 3.12 4.40 -12.02
N ALA A 18 4.07 3.47 -11.88
CA ALA A 18 4.12 2.56 -10.75
C ALA A 18 4.40 3.29 -9.43
N ALA A 19 5.18 4.38 -9.43
CA ALA A 19 5.39 5.19 -8.23
C ALA A 19 4.08 5.82 -7.74
N HIS A 20 3.25 6.33 -8.66
CA HIS A 20 1.95 6.94 -8.33
C HIS A 20 0.95 6.01 -7.62
N ILE A 21 1.10 4.68 -7.73
CA ILE A 21 0.23 3.70 -7.05
C ILE A 21 0.67 3.40 -5.61
N THR A 22 1.93 3.69 -5.27
CA THR A 22 2.52 3.30 -3.98
C THR A 22 1.81 3.97 -2.81
N PRO A 23 1.50 5.28 -2.84
CA PRO A 23 0.75 5.93 -1.76
C PRO A 23 -0.62 5.30 -1.52
N THR A 24 -1.31 4.89 -2.58
CA THR A 24 -2.61 4.21 -2.50
C THR A 24 -2.50 2.84 -1.85
N VAL A 25 -1.46 2.07 -2.20
CA VAL A 25 -1.21 0.76 -1.58
C VAL A 25 -0.86 0.90 -0.09
N VAL A 26 -0.11 1.93 0.28
CA VAL A 26 0.19 2.21 1.69
C VAL A 26 -1.08 2.57 2.45
N ALA A 27 -1.91 3.49 1.92
CA ALA A 27 -3.17 3.86 2.52
C ALA A 27 -4.10 2.65 2.74
N LEU A 28 -4.18 1.75 1.76
CA LEU A 28 -4.94 0.50 1.88
C LEU A 28 -4.43 -0.38 3.03
N ARG A 29 -3.12 -0.49 3.19
CA ARG A 29 -2.52 -1.29 4.27
C ARG A 29 -2.71 -0.65 5.64
N THR A 30 -2.67 0.68 5.72
CA THR A 30 -2.99 1.43 6.95
C THR A 30 -4.44 1.17 7.36
N MET A 31 -5.39 1.36 6.45
CA MET A 31 -6.80 1.09 6.69
C MET A 31 -7.05 -0.35 7.18
N ALA A 32 -6.37 -1.33 6.59
CA ALA A 32 -6.49 -2.71 7.01
C ALA A 32 -5.88 -2.99 8.39
N ALA A 33 -4.76 -2.34 8.73
CA ALA A 33 -4.17 -2.42 10.06
C ALA A 33 -5.11 -1.83 11.13
N ASP A 34 -5.75 -0.70 10.82
CA ASP A 34 -6.72 -0.04 11.70
C ASP A 34 -7.97 -0.90 11.90
N LEU A 35 -8.46 -1.53 10.82
CA LEU A 35 -9.56 -2.50 10.90
C LEU A 35 -9.19 -3.65 11.83
N VAL A 36 -8.03 -4.28 11.64
CA VAL A 36 -7.57 -5.37 12.51
C VAL A 36 -7.45 -4.89 13.97
N ALA A 37 -6.91 -3.71 14.22
CA ALA A 37 -6.80 -3.18 15.57
C ALA A 37 -8.18 -2.99 16.23
N SER A 38 -9.16 -2.45 15.49
CA SER A 38 -10.54 -2.27 15.98
C SER A 38 -11.22 -3.61 16.30
N GLU A 39 -10.94 -4.64 15.49
CA GLU A 39 -11.49 -5.98 15.65
C GLU A 39 -10.93 -6.70 16.87
N ILE A 40 -9.62 -6.57 17.11
CA ILE A 40 -8.99 -7.11 18.31
C ILE A 40 -9.50 -6.39 19.56
N ALA A 41 -9.60 -5.05 19.55
CA ALA A 41 -10.17 -4.31 20.67
C ALA A 41 -11.63 -4.72 20.97
N ARG A 42 -12.42 -5.00 19.94
CA ARG A 42 -13.78 -5.53 20.11
C ARG A 42 -13.79 -6.94 20.70
N LEU A 43 -12.86 -7.79 20.29
CA LEU A 43 -12.69 -9.14 20.86
C LEU A 43 -12.34 -9.05 22.34
N ASP A 44 -11.45 -8.14 22.72
CA ASP A 44 -11.03 -7.90 24.10
C ASP A 44 -12.22 -7.54 24.99
N GLY A 45 -13.12 -6.68 24.52
CA GLY A 45 -14.34 -6.32 25.26
C GLY A 45 -15.39 -7.45 25.32
N ARG A 46 -15.44 -8.34 24.32
CA ARG A 46 -16.42 -9.44 24.26
C ARG A 46 -15.99 -10.69 25.02
N LEU A 47 -14.69 -10.93 25.11
CA LEU A 47 -14.08 -12.10 25.74
C LEU A 47 -13.03 -11.64 26.76
N PRO A 48 -13.45 -11.05 27.90
CA PRO A 48 -12.53 -10.55 28.91
C PRO A 48 -11.74 -11.68 29.59
N ASP A 49 -12.30 -12.89 29.66
CA ASP A 49 -11.70 -14.05 30.31
C ASP A 49 -10.76 -14.85 29.39
N LEU A 50 -10.58 -14.43 28.14
CA LEU A 50 -9.68 -15.08 27.19
C LEU A 50 -8.23 -14.88 27.64
N ASP A 51 -7.44 -15.95 27.67
CA ASP A 51 -6.05 -15.86 28.10
C ASP A 51 -5.19 -15.05 27.09
N ASP A 52 -4.09 -14.47 27.57
CA ASP A 52 -3.22 -13.61 26.75
C ASP A 52 -2.54 -14.36 25.60
N LYS A 53 -2.32 -15.68 25.75
CA LYS A 53 -1.68 -16.51 24.75
C LYS A 53 -2.65 -16.78 23.59
N GLU A 54 -3.87 -17.17 23.89
CA GLU A 54 -4.97 -17.36 22.95
C GLU A 54 -5.29 -16.04 22.23
N ARG A 55 -5.35 -14.93 22.96
CA ARG A 55 -5.51 -13.58 22.38
C ARG A 55 -4.38 -13.25 21.39
N GLY A 56 -3.14 -13.59 21.76
CA GLY A 56 -1.97 -13.44 20.89
C GLY A 56 -2.07 -14.26 19.61
N GLU A 57 -2.47 -15.53 19.71
CA GLU A 57 -2.63 -16.44 18.56
C GLU A 57 -3.74 -15.98 17.62
N ILE A 58 -4.87 -15.52 18.15
CA ILE A 58 -5.97 -14.96 17.34
C ILE A 58 -5.50 -13.70 16.63
N THR A 59 -4.88 -12.76 17.36
CA THR A 59 -4.34 -11.52 16.80
C THR A 59 -3.37 -11.80 15.65
N GLN A 60 -2.43 -12.72 15.86
CA GLN A 60 -1.43 -13.07 14.86
C GLN A 60 -2.07 -13.76 13.64
N THR A 61 -3.09 -14.59 13.87
CA THR A 61 -3.82 -15.26 12.79
C THR A 61 -4.60 -14.27 11.93
N VAL A 62 -5.32 -13.33 12.55
CA VAL A 62 -6.04 -12.28 11.82
C VAL A 62 -5.07 -11.42 10.99
N ARG A 63 -3.97 -10.95 11.59
CA ARG A 63 -2.93 -10.19 10.86
C ARG A 63 -2.40 -10.97 9.67
N ARG A 64 -2.03 -12.25 9.86
CA ARG A 64 -1.55 -13.11 8.77
C ARG A 64 -2.57 -13.28 7.65
N VAL A 65 -3.85 -13.41 7.97
CA VAL A 65 -4.92 -13.53 6.96
C VAL A 65 -5.01 -12.23 6.15
N VAL A 66 -5.07 -11.08 6.81
CA VAL A 66 -5.14 -9.78 6.15
C VAL A 66 -3.91 -9.52 5.29
N ASP A 67 -2.71 -9.80 5.80
CA ASP A 67 -1.46 -9.65 5.04
C ASP A 67 -1.47 -10.51 3.77
N LYS A 68 -1.89 -11.77 3.88
CA LYS A 68 -2.00 -12.68 2.73
C LYS A 68 -3.04 -12.20 1.72
N LEU A 69 -4.20 -11.73 2.19
CA LEU A 69 -5.26 -11.19 1.34
C LEU A 69 -4.81 -9.94 0.59
N LEU A 70 -4.04 -9.05 1.23
CA LEU A 70 -3.59 -7.81 0.62
C LEU A 70 -2.33 -7.99 -0.24
N HIS A 71 -1.53 -9.04 -0.02
CA HIS A 71 -0.29 -9.23 -0.77
C HIS A 71 -0.52 -9.33 -2.28
N ALA A 72 -1.29 -10.33 -2.73
CA ALA A 72 -1.53 -10.55 -4.16
C ALA A 72 -2.15 -9.35 -4.90
N PRO A 73 -3.26 -8.74 -4.42
CA PRO A 73 -3.87 -7.61 -5.12
C PRO A 73 -2.98 -6.37 -5.13
N THR A 74 -2.24 -6.08 -4.06
CA THR A 74 -1.34 -4.91 -4.03
C THR A 74 -0.14 -5.07 -4.97
N VAL A 75 0.39 -6.29 -5.10
CA VAL A 75 1.42 -6.60 -6.09
C VAL A 75 0.84 -6.50 -7.51
N ARG A 76 -0.34 -7.07 -7.75
CA ARG A 76 -0.95 -7.09 -9.09
C ARG A 76 -1.27 -5.68 -9.58
N VAL A 77 -1.80 -4.82 -8.72
CA VAL A 77 -2.09 -3.43 -9.08
C VAL A 77 -0.81 -2.64 -9.39
N LYS A 78 0.28 -2.85 -8.66
CA LYS A 78 1.59 -2.24 -8.99
C LYS A 78 2.08 -2.65 -10.38
N GLN A 79 1.94 -3.93 -10.73
CA GLN A 79 2.31 -4.44 -12.06
C GLN A 79 1.45 -3.82 -13.17
N LEU A 80 0.12 -3.84 -12.99
CA LEU A 80 -0.82 -3.31 -13.97
C LEU A 80 -0.70 -1.78 -14.15
N ALA A 81 -0.36 -1.04 -13.09
CA ALA A 81 -0.10 0.40 -13.18
C ALA A 81 1.15 0.73 -14.02
N ALA A 82 2.12 -0.19 -14.12
CA ALA A 82 3.30 -0.01 -14.95
C ALA A 82 2.99 -0.17 -16.45
N GLU A 83 1.91 -0.88 -16.81
CA GLU A 83 1.52 -1.13 -18.20
C GLU A 83 0.95 0.14 -18.89
N PRO A 84 1.02 0.23 -20.23
CA PRO A 84 0.33 1.27 -20.99
C PRO A 84 -1.18 1.23 -20.71
N GLY A 85 -1.77 2.36 -20.29
CA GLY A 85 -3.18 2.44 -19.89
C GLY A 85 -3.48 2.15 -18.41
N GLY A 86 -2.46 1.79 -17.61
CA GLY A 86 -2.60 1.48 -16.19
C GLY A 86 -2.86 2.67 -15.24
N ALA A 87 -3.03 3.88 -15.76
CA ALA A 87 -3.15 5.09 -14.95
C ALA A 87 -4.39 5.10 -14.03
N GLY A 88 -5.48 4.41 -14.43
CA GLY A 88 -6.73 4.39 -13.66
C GLY A 88 -6.75 3.43 -12.46
N TYR A 89 -5.74 2.56 -12.28
CA TYR A 89 -5.77 1.58 -11.19
C TYR A 89 -5.66 2.21 -9.80
N ALA A 90 -5.03 3.38 -9.68
CA ALA A 90 -4.96 4.11 -8.42
C ALA A 90 -6.33 4.62 -7.99
N ASP A 91 -7.09 5.19 -8.91
CA ASP A 91 -8.44 5.70 -8.63
C ASP A 91 -9.42 4.56 -8.40
N ALA A 92 -9.28 3.46 -9.14
CA ALA A 92 -10.04 2.24 -8.88
C ALA A 92 -9.80 1.70 -7.47
N LEU A 93 -8.55 1.61 -7.01
CA LEU A 93 -8.25 1.18 -5.63
C LEU A 93 -8.83 2.13 -4.58
N ARG A 94 -8.70 3.45 -4.77
CA ARG A 94 -9.27 4.44 -3.85
C ARG A 94 -10.79 4.29 -3.75
N THR A 95 -11.45 4.10 -4.89
CA THR A 95 -12.91 3.95 -4.96
C THR A 95 -13.37 2.62 -4.36
N LEU A 96 -12.72 1.50 -4.71
CA LEU A 96 -13.12 0.16 -4.26
C LEU A 96 -12.96 -0.03 -2.75
N PHE A 97 -12.03 0.67 -2.13
CA PHE A 97 -11.72 0.56 -0.71
C PHE A 97 -12.07 1.81 0.09
N ASP A 98 -12.76 2.78 -0.52
CA ASP A 98 -13.13 4.06 0.09
C ASP A 98 -11.97 4.71 0.86
N LEU A 99 -10.79 4.75 0.22
CA LEU A 99 -9.57 5.20 0.87
C LEU A 99 -9.61 6.70 1.09
N ASP A 100 -9.34 7.13 2.32
CA ASP A 100 -9.24 8.53 2.69
C ASP A 100 -8.19 9.28 1.83
N PRO A 101 -8.62 10.31 1.06
CA PRO A 101 -7.72 11.12 0.25
C PRO A 101 -6.60 11.79 1.07
N GLU A 102 -6.85 12.14 2.34
CA GLU A 102 -5.85 12.76 3.21
C GLU A 102 -4.76 11.76 3.60
N THR A 103 -5.14 10.53 3.93
CA THR A 103 -4.20 9.41 4.15
C THR A 103 -3.33 9.15 2.92
N VAL A 104 -3.90 9.14 1.71
CA VAL A 104 -3.10 8.98 0.47
C VAL A 104 -2.16 10.17 0.25
N ALA A 105 -2.64 11.40 0.49
CA ALA A 105 -1.86 12.62 0.30
C ALA A 105 -0.70 12.74 1.31
N SER A 106 -0.92 12.35 2.57
CA SER A 106 0.11 12.34 3.61
C SER A 106 1.25 11.38 3.27
N VAL A 107 0.94 10.17 2.78
CA VAL A 107 1.95 9.21 2.31
C VAL A 107 2.70 9.76 1.10
N SER A 108 1.98 10.33 0.13
CA SER A 108 2.60 10.91 -1.08
C SER A 108 3.60 12.02 -0.71
N ARG A 109 3.27 12.88 0.26
CA ARG A 109 4.18 13.92 0.78
C ARG A 109 5.40 13.32 1.49
N ALA A 110 5.20 12.26 2.29
CA ALA A 110 6.28 11.59 2.99
C ALA A 110 7.26 10.90 2.03
N GLU A 111 6.77 10.26 0.98
CA GLU A 111 7.60 9.63 -0.07
C GLU A 111 8.44 10.67 -0.81
N ASN A 112 7.84 11.78 -1.24
CA ASN A 112 8.54 12.88 -1.92
C ASN A 112 9.67 13.49 -1.06
N ASN A 113 9.44 13.60 0.25
CA ASN A 113 10.46 14.10 1.18
C ASN A 113 11.65 13.12 1.32
N ASN A 114 11.37 11.81 1.33
CA ASN A 114 12.38 10.76 1.41
C ASN A 114 13.25 10.70 0.14
N GLU A 115 12.63 10.81 -1.04
CA GLU A 115 13.37 10.88 -2.32
C GLU A 115 14.29 12.10 -2.40
N ASN A 116 13.82 13.27 -1.98
CA ASN A 116 14.63 14.49 -1.91
C ASN A 116 15.82 14.35 -0.94
N ALA A 117 15.63 13.71 0.21
CA ALA A 117 16.72 13.45 1.15
C ALA A 117 17.76 12.49 0.57
N LYS A 118 17.32 11.45 -0.15
CA LYS A 118 18.19 10.44 -0.78
C LYS A 118 19.01 11.01 -1.94
N ASN A 119 18.43 11.92 -2.72
CA ASN A 119 19.15 12.61 -3.80
C ASN A 119 20.21 13.60 -3.28
N ARG A 120 20.02 14.19 -2.10
CA ARG A 120 21.00 15.09 -1.48
C ARG A 120 22.20 14.37 -0.86
N GLY A 121 22.05 13.09 -0.47
CA GLY A 121 23.14 12.29 0.11
C GLY A 121 24.03 11.55 -0.91
N ARG A 122 23.74 11.67 -2.21
CA ARG A 122 24.47 10.98 -3.29
C ARG A 122 25.28 11.94 -4.18
N ALA A 123 25.35 13.22 -3.81
CA ALA A 123 26.14 14.26 -4.47
C ALA A 123 27.51 14.43 -3.82
#